data_AF-A0A4W5KMM2-F1
#
_entry.id   AF-A0A4W5KMM2-F1
#
_cell.length_a   1.000
_cell.length_b   1.000
_cell.length_c   1.000
_cell.angle_alpha   90.00
_cell.angle_beta   90.00
_cell.angle_gamma   90.00
#
_symmetry.space_group_name_H-M   'P 1'
#
loop_
_entity.id
_entity.type
_entity.pdbx_description
1 polymer ?
#
loop_
_entity_poly.entity_id
_entity_poly.type
_entity_poly.pdbx_seq_one_letter_code
_entity_poly.pdbx_strand_id
1 'polypeptide(L)'
;MSAKVRLKKLEQLLVDGTPNNASSLSVETLLDILICLYNECSNSPLKREKHVTDFLEWVKPFTTTVKEMRLHRDDFEMLKVIGRGAFGEVKNPEPSVHSSLQSLVQIQAVSHPAVIGL
;
A
#
# COMPACT_ATOMS: atom_id res chain seq x y z
N MET A 1 -9.62 -14.65 30.93
CA MET A 1 -9.19 -15.18 29.61
C MET A 1 -7.67 -15.34 29.64
N SER A 2 -7.12 -16.54 29.37
CA SER A 2 -5.67 -16.80 29.43
C SER A 2 -4.90 -16.08 28.30
N ALA A 3 -3.61 -15.77 28.52
CA ALA A 3 -2.73 -15.16 27.51
C ALA A 3 -2.73 -15.94 26.18
N LYS A 4 -2.71 -17.28 26.26
CA LYS A 4 -2.77 -18.17 25.08
C LYS A 4 -4.03 -17.95 24.25
N VAL A 5 -5.17 -17.74 24.91
CA VAL A 5 -6.46 -17.50 24.23
C VAL A 5 -6.46 -16.13 23.57
N ARG A 6 -5.90 -15.11 24.23
CA ARG A 6 -5.80 -13.75 23.67
C ARG A 6 -4.90 -13.69 22.42
N LEU A 7 -3.74 -14.34 22.47
CA LEU A 7 -2.81 -14.40 21.32
C LEU A 7 -3.45 -15.11 20.13
N LYS A 8 -4.15 -16.22 20.36
CA LYS A 8 -4.87 -16.93 19.29
C LYS A 8 -5.98 -16.07 18.70
N LYS A 9 -6.68 -15.26 19.50
CA LYS A 9 -7.67 -14.30 19.00
C LYS A 9 -7.04 -13.20 18.14
N LEU A 10 -5.86 -12.71 18.52
CA LEU A 10 -5.12 -11.70 17.74
C LEU A 10 -4.68 -12.25 16.38
N GLU A 11 -4.18 -13.49 16.33
CA GLU A 11 -3.83 -14.18 15.09
C GLU A 11 -5.05 -14.30 14.17
N GLN A 12 -6.20 -14.71 14.71
CA GLN A 12 -7.44 -14.81 13.91
C GLN A 12 -7.87 -13.44 13.35
N LEU A 13 -7.68 -12.33 14.07
CA LEU A 13 -7.98 -10.99 13.53
C LEU A 13 -7.14 -10.63 12.30
N LEU A 14 -5.89 -11.12 12.22
CA LEU A 14 -5.01 -10.90 11.06
C LEU A 14 -5.35 -11.84 9.90
N VAL A 15 -5.77 -13.07 10.20
CA VAL A 15 -6.10 -14.10 9.20
C VAL A 15 -7.49 -13.86 8.58
N ASP A 16 -8.48 -13.50 9.38
CA ASP A 16 -9.88 -13.31 8.94
C ASP A 16 -10.06 -12.07 8.05
N GLY A 17 -9.11 -11.13 8.10
CA GLY A 17 -9.06 -9.94 7.25
C GLY A 17 -10.22 -8.96 7.48
N THR A 18 -10.23 -7.89 6.68
CA THR A 18 -11.19 -6.78 6.73
C THR A 18 -12.64 -7.10 6.29
N PRO A 19 -12.94 -8.09 5.42
CA PRO A 19 -14.32 -8.30 4.98
C PRO A 19 -15.29 -8.68 6.11
N ASN A 20 -14.77 -9.37 7.13
CA ASN A 20 -15.57 -9.93 8.22
C ASN A 20 -15.42 -9.17 9.54
N ASN A 21 -14.54 -8.16 9.60
CA ASN A 21 -14.27 -7.43 10.85
C ASN A 21 -13.74 -6.02 10.57
N ALA A 22 -14.53 -5.00 10.93
CA ALA A 22 -14.15 -3.60 10.73
C ALA A 22 -12.93 -3.14 11.55
N SER A 23 -12.49 -3.94 12.52
CA SER A 23 -11.35 -3.64 13.39
C SER A 23 -10.05 -4.37 13.01
N SER A 24 -10.03 -5.12 11.91
CA SER A 24 -8.81 -5.77 11.40
C SER A 24 -8.12 -4.89 10.35
N LEU A 25 -6.81 -5.08 10.18
CA LEU A 25 -6.03 -4.46 9.11
C LEU A 25 -5.58 -5.56 8.14
N SER A 26 -5.65 -5.27 6.84
CA SER A 26 -5.10 -6.16 5.83
C SER A 26 -3.57 -6.12 5.83
N VAL A 27 -2.94 -7.19 5.33
CA VAL A 27 -1.48 -7.21 5.12
C VAL A 27 -1.04 -6.08 4.18
N GLU A 28 -1.82 -5.78 3.14
CA GLU A 28 -1.54 -4.65 2.24
C GLU A 28 -1.48 -3.32 2.99
N THR A 29 -2.43 -3.07 3.90
CA THR A 29 -2.43 -1.87 4.73
C THR A 29 -1.20 -1.80 5.65
N LEU A 30 -0.75 -2.94 6.19
CA LEU A 30 0.46 -2.98 7.01
C LEU A 30 1.71 -2.68 6.18
N LEU A 31 1.77 -3.17 4.93
CA LEU A 31 2.85 -2.83 4.00
C LEU A 31 2.83 -1.34 3.63
N ASP A 32 1.65 -0.75 3.43
CA ASP A 32 1.50 0.69 3.18
C ASP A 32 2.02 1.53 4.36
N ILE A 33 1.64 1.15 5.58
CA ILE A 33 2.11 1.81 6.81
C ILE A 33 3.63 1.70 6.92
N LEU A 34 4.21 0.52 6.63
CA LEU A 34 5.66 0.32 6.67
C LEU A 34 6.39 1.21 5.66
N ILE A 35 5.89 1.28 4.43
CA ILE A 35 6.47 2.13 3.38
C ILE A 35 6.33 3.61 3.74
N CYS A 36 5.17 4.01 4.27
CA CYS A 36 4.92 5.36 4.74
C CYS A 36 5.93 5.76 5.83
N LEU A 37 6.07 4.94 6.88
CA LEU A 37 7.03 5.17 7.95
C LEU A 37 8.47 5.25 7.43
N TYR A 38 8.88 4.34 6.55
CA TYR A 38 10.20 4.36 5.94
C TYR A 38 10.46 5.68 5.18
N ASN A 39 9.47 6.15 4.40
CA ASN A 39 9.58 7.39 3.65
C ASN A 39 9.67 8.62 4.57
N GLU A 40 8.81 8.71 5.59
CA GLU A 40 8.82 9.81 6.57
C GLU A 40 10.15 9.85 7.35
N CYS A 41 10.63 8.71 7.82
CA CYS A 41 11.93 8.62 8.50
C CYS A 41 13.09 8.97 7.57
N SER A 42 13.02 8.57 6.29
CA SER A 42 14.09 8.83 5.31
C SER A 42 14.22 10.31 4.92
N ASN A 43 13.11 11.05 4.93
CA ASN A 43 13.03 12.44 4.47
C ASN A 43 13.01 13.47 5.61
N SER A 44 12.91 13.02 6.87
CA SER A 44 12.89 13.90 8.04
C SER A 44 14.28 14.07 8.67
N PRO A 45 14.47 15.09 9.53
CA PRO A 45 15.69 15.25 10.31
C PRO A 45 16.01 14.04 11.21
N LEU A 46 15.00 13.22 11.54
CA LEU A 46 15.14 12.00 12.35
C LEU A 46 16.09 10.98 11.73
N LYS A 47 16.32 11.01 10.42
CA LYS A 47 17.29 10.13 9.75
C LYS A 47 18.70 10.18 10.36
N ARG A 48 19.06 11.26 11.06
CA ARG A 48 20.37 11.40 11.71
C ARG A 48 20.44 10.71 13.08
N GLU A 49 19.30 10.38 13.67
CA GLU A 49 19.25 9.63 14.92
C GLU A 49 19.73 8.21 14.69
N LYS A 50 20.61 7.72 15.56
CA LYS A 50 21.24 6.40 15.41
C LYS A 50 20.19 5.29 15.26
N HIS A 51 19.20 5.25 16.15
CA HIS A 51 18.17 4.22 16.11
C HIS A 51 17.31 4.27 14.84
N VAL A 52 17.07 5.47 14.29
CA VAL A 52 16.33 5.63 13.04
C VAL A 52 17.18 5.21 11.86
N THR A 53 18.47 5.56 11.86
CA THR A 53 19.43 5.10 10.85
C THR A 53 19.50 3.58 10.81
N ASP A 54 19.70 2.94 11.97
CA ASP A 54 19.78 1.49 12.11
C ASP A 54 18.48 0.82 11.60
N PHE A 55 17.32 1.38 11.94
CA PHE A 55 16.02 0.91 11.44
C PHE A 55 15.91 1.04 9.92
N LEU A 56 16.28 2.20 9.36
CA LEU A 56 16.22 2.45 7.92
C LEU A 56 17.12 1.49 7.16
N GLU A 57 18.34 1.26 7.62
CA GLU A 57 19.29 0.32 7.01
C GLU A 57 18.76 -1.12 7.07
N TRP A 58 18.22 -1.53 8.23
CA TRP A 58 17.65 -2.86 8.42
C TRP A 58 16.44 -3.13 7.52
N VAL A 59 15.52 -2.17 7.39
CA VAL A 59 14.25 -2.36 6.69
C VAL A 59 14.33 -2.06 5.18
N LYS A 60 15.38 -1.35 4.75
CA LYS A 60 15.61 -0.97 3.35
C LYS A 60 15.50 -2.15 2.35
N PRO A 61 16.14 -3.31 2.54
CA PRO A 61 16.02 -4.41 1.57
C PRO A 61 14.57 -4.86 1.41
N PHE A 62 13.84 -5.02 2.51
CA PHE A 62 12.44 -5.44 2.48
C PHE A 62 11.54 -4.40 1.80
N THR A 63 11.65 -3.13 2.19
CA THR A 63 10.85 -2.05 1.57
C THR A 63 11.18 -1.84 0.09
N THR A 64 12.42 -2.09 -0.33
CA THR A 64 12.81 -2.06 -1.74
C THR A 64 12.11 -3.18 -2.51
N THR A 65 12.19 -4.43 -2.03
CA THR A 65 11.52 -5.57 -2.67
C THR A 65 10.00 -5.39 -2.74
N VAL A 66 9.36 -4.89 -1.67
CA VAL A 66 7.90 -4.63 -1.70
C VAL A 66 7.55 -3.57 -2.74
N LYS A 67 8.36 -2.50 -2.87
CA LYS A 67 8.13 -1.47 -3.89
C LYS A 67 8.32 -2.01 -5.29
N GLU A 68 9.36 -2.81 -5.54
CA GLU A 68 9.66 -3.41 -6.84
C GLU A 68 8.60 -4.43 -7.29
N MET A 69 8.03 -5.20 -6.36
CA MET A 69 6.99 -6.19 -6.68
C MET A 69 5.59 -5.57 -6.84
N ARG A 70 5.39 -4.34 -6.34
CA ARG A 70 4.12 -3.62 -6.48
C ARG A 70 4.04 -2.95 -7.84
N LEU A 71 2.82 -2.88 -8.36
CA LEU A 71 2.53 -2.23 -9.63
C LEU A 71 3.17 -0.84 -9.72
N HIS A 72 3.93 -0.67 -10.79
CA HIS A 72 4.47 0.59 -11.23
C HIS A 72 3.67 1.14 -12.40
N ARG A 73 3.76 2.45 -12.58
CA ARG A 73 3.16 3.11 -13.75
C ARG A 73 3.65 2.50 -15.06
N ASP A 74 4.92 2.08 -15.09
CA ASP A 74 5.58 1.55 -16.29
C ASP A 74 5.11 0.12 -16.63
N ASP A 75 4.37 -0.54 -15.74
CA ASP A 75 3.67 -1.80 -16.01
C ASP A 75 2.39 -1.61 -16.85
N PHE A 76 2.07 -0.36 -17.20
CA PHE A 76 0.89 0.01 -17.97
C PHE A 76 1.27 0.77 -19.24
N GLU A 77 0.78 0.28 -20.38
CA GLU A 77 0.89 1.03 -21.62
C GLU A 77 -0.22 2.08 -21.68
N MET A 78 0.19 3.33 -21.87
CA MET A 78 -0.74 4.45 -21.97
C MET A 78 -1.32 4.53 -23.37
N LEU A 79 -2.56 4.04 -23.53
CA LEU A 79 -3.24 4.14 -24.82
C LEU A 79 -3.73 5.56 -25.12
N LYS A 80 -4.56 6.10 -24.23
CA LYS A 80 -5.26 7.38 -24.46
C LYS A 80 -5.70 8.02 -23.16
N VAL A 81 -5.61 9.35 -23.11
CA VAL A 81 -6.27 10.17 -22.08
C VAL A 81 -7.77 10.28 -22.41
N ILE A 82 -8.61 9.85 -21.47
CA ILE A 82 -10.07 9.79 -21.65
C ILE A 82 -10.81 10.92 -20.91
N GLY A 83 -10.12 11.64 -20.02
CA GLY A 83 -10.68 12.81 -19.35
C GLY A 83 -9.61 13.60 -18.58
N ARG A 84 -9.86 14.89 -18.33
CA ARG A 84 -9.04 15.77 -17.47
C ARG A 84 -9.95 16.46 -16.46
N GLY A 85 -9.55 16.47 -15.20
CA GLY A 85 -10.28 17.12 -14.10
C GLY A 85 -9.35 17.92 -13.19
N ALA A 86 -9.91 18.48 -12.12
CA ALA A 86 -9.20 19.36 -11.19
C ALA A 86 -8.03 18.68 -10.45
N PHE A 87 -8.04 17.35 -10.35
CA PHE A 87 -7.05 16.55 -9.62
C PHE A 87 -6.16 15.68 -10.54
N GLY A 88 -6.28 15.83 -11.86
CA GLY A 88 -5.42 15.12 -12.81
C GLY A 88 -6.11 14.61 -14.08
N GLU A 89 -5.38 13.79 -14.82
CA GLU A 89 -5.84 13.15 -16.06
C GLU A 89 -6.28 11.71 -15.81
N VAL A 90 -7.44 11.33 -16.33
CA VAL A 90 -7.91 9.94 -16.35
C VAL A 90 -7.42 9.30 -17.65
N LYS A 91 -6.77 8.14 -17.52
CA LYS A 91 -6.14 7.42 -18.63
C LYS A 91 -6.76 6.03 -18.75
N ASN A 92 -6.78 5.48 -19.96
CA ASN A 92 -7.14 4.09 -20.19
C ASN A 92 -5.87 3.23 -20.30
N PRO A 93 -5.41 2.58 -19.22
CA PRO A 93 -4.25 1.69 -19.27
C PRO A 93 -4.65 0.30 -19.80
N GLU A 94 -3.93 -0.21 -20.80
CA GLU A 94 -3.98 -1.64 -21.11
C GLU A 94 -2.91 -2.37 -20.28
N PRO A 95 -3.26 -3.47 -19.60
CA PRO A 95 -2.29 -4.31 -18.91
C PRO A 95 -1.36 -5.00 -19.91
N SER A 96 -0.04 -4.83 -19.77
CA SER A 96 0.92 -5.57 -20.58
C SER A 96 0.97 -7.04 -20.16
N VAL A 97 0.23 -7.89 -20.88
CA VAL A 97 0.23 -9.39 -20.97
C VAL A 97 0.18 -10.22 -19.66
N HIS A 98 0.35 -9.64 -18.47
CA HIS A 98 0.46 -10.38 -17.20
C HIS A 98 -0.35 -9.80 -16.01
N SER A 99 -1.11 -8.72 -16.22
CA SER A 99 -1.67 -7.89 -15.15
C SER A 99 -3.21 -7.71 -15.20
N SER A 100 -3.93 -8.64 -15.83
CA SER A 100 -5.38 -8.55 -16.08
C SER A 100 -6.28 -8.48 -14.81
N LEU A 101 -5.77 -8.84 -13.63
CA LEU A 101 -6.56 -8.83 -12.38
C LEU A 101 -6.50 -7.51 -11.60
N GLN A 102 -5.55 -6.62 -11.89
CA GLN A 102 -5.30 -5.41 -11.07
C GLN A 102 -5.78 -4.11 -11.71
N SER A 103 -6.13 -4.12 -13.00
CA SER A 103 -6.83 -3.00 -13.66
C SER A 103 -8.15 -2.64 -12.95
N LEU A 104 -8.81 -3.61 -12.31
CA LEU A 104 -10.00 -3.38 -11.49
C LEU A 104 -9.70 -2.57 -10.21
N VAL A 105 -8.54 -2.78 -9.58
CA VAL A 105 -8.14 -2.12 -8.33
C VAL A 105 -7.86 -0.63 -8.57
N GLN A 106 -7.22 -0.29 -9.69
CA GLN A 106 -6.94 1.10 -10.04
C GLN A 106 -8.23 1.86 -10.42
N ILE A 107 -9.20 1.20 -11.06
CA ILE A 107 -10.52 1.80 -11.32
C ILE A 107 -11.30 2.00 -10.00
N GLN A 108 -11.21 1.07 -9.05
CA GLN A 108 -11.86 1.23 -7.74
C GLN A 108 -11.22 2.35 -6.89
N ALA A 109 -9.91 2.56 -6.98
CA ALA A 109 -9.22 3.67 -6.31
C ALA A 109 -9.67 5.05 -6.84
N VAL A 110 -10.04 5.14 -8.13
CA VAL A 110 -10.60 6.36 -8.73
C VAL A 110 -12.11 6.50 -8.45
N SER A 111 -12.80 5.41 -8.11
CA SER A 111 -14.26 5.38 -7.93
C SER A 111 -14.72 5.48 -6.48
N HIS A 112 -13.83 5.51 -5.49
CA HIS A 112 -14.20 5.77 -4.09
C HIS A 112 -14.07 7.26 -3.76
N PRO A 113 -15.19 7.97 -3.50
CA PRO A 113 -15.18 9.40 -3.19
C PRO A 113 -14.39 9.76 -1.92
N ALA A 114 -14.08 8.79 -1.07
CA ALA A 114 -13.42 9.00 0.22
C ALA A 114 -11.91 9.28 0.12
N VAL A 115 -11.28 9.12 -1.05
CA VAL A 115 -9.84 9.46 -1.25
C VAL A 115 -9.67 10.85 -1.89
N ILE A 116 -10.77 11.56 -2.15
CA ILE A 116 -10.79 12.84 -2.90
C ILE A 116 -11.06 14.07 -2.00
N GLY A 117 -11.19 13.92 -0.67
CA GLY A 117 -11.14 15.08 0.22
C GLY A 117 -11.80 14.89 1.60
N LEU A 118 -11.01 15.24 2.62
CA LEU A 118 -11.21 15.19 4.08
C LEU A 118 -10.79 13.88 4.77
#